data_AF-A0A329R8F2-F1
#
_entry.id   AF-A0A329R8F2-F1
#
_cell.length_a   1.000
_cell.length_b   1.000
_cell.length_c   1.000
_cell.angle_alpha   90.00
_cell.angle_beta   90.00
_cell.angle_gamma   90.00
#
_symmetry.space_group_name_H-M   'P 1'
#
loop_
_entity.id
_entity.type
_entity.pdbx_description
1 polymer ?
#
loop_
_entity_poly.entity_id
_entity_poly.type
_entity_poly.pdbx_seq_one_letter_code
_entity_poly.pdbx_strand_id
1 'polypeptide(L)'
;MHEQGDHQSRARMPSKPLITPQQRGFIQELARENWMPMRNRHALGRKFELRPAALPSLRVVQNIVHHYRRTRLGGNDKRKAIVEAVRRAAFNGREDDHDALTFTSDYEESGMPVVGNGSDARPFLVGMPTKALLRNAVRDPGIFVLHLDATFKLNSVGYTVLVCGINDASRSFHLLALFITSQLQEGH
;
A
#
# COMPACT_ATOMS: atom_id res chain seq x y z
N MET A 1 11.71 -73.03 17.13
CA MET A 1 10.62 -72.31 16.44
C MET A 1 10.21 -71.15 17.31
N HIS A 2 10.35 -69.91 16.84
CA HIS A 2 9.43 -68.78 17.06
C HIS A 2 9.98 -67.55 16.30
N GLU A 3 9.30 -67.31 15.18
CA GLU A 3 9.03 -66.12 14.37
C GLU A 3 9.91 -64.86 14.51
N GLN A 4 10.65 -64.56 13.43
CA GLN A 4 11.06 -63.20 13.08
C GLN A 4 9.82 -62.38 12.71
N GLY A 5 9.46 -61.41 13.56
CA GLY A 5 8.44 -60.42 13.25
C GLY A 5 8.92 -59.49 12.14
N ASP A 6 8.30 -59.61 10.97
CA ASP A 6 8.53 -58.77 9.80
C ASP A 6 8.06 -57.33 10.11
N HIS A 7 8.99 -56.44 10.43
CA HIS A 7 8.69 -55.04 10.70
C HIS A 7 8.42 -54.28 9.39
N GLN A 8 7.20 -54.41 8.87
CA GLN A 8 6.74 -53.59 7.76
C GLN A 8 6.57 -52.13 8.23
N SER A 9 7.52 -51.29 7.83
CA SER A 9 7.47 -49.85 8.06
C SER A 9 6.33 -49.25 7.23
N ARG A 10 5.29 -48.73 7.90
CA ARG A 10 4.20 -47.97 7.25
C ARG A 10 4.78 -46.83 6.41
N ALA A 11 4.38 -46.76 5.14
CA ALA A 11 4.77 -45.69 4.23
C ALA A 11 4.51 -44.31 4.86
N ARG A 12 5.54 -43.46 4.85
CA ARG A 12 5.46 -42.08 5.35
C ARG A 12 4.38 -41.34 4.58
N MET A 13 3.39 -40.79 5.29
CA MET A 13 2.43 -39.84 4.74
C MET A 13 3.19 -38.73 4.00
N PRO A 14 2.72 -38.26 2.82
CA PRO A 14 3.38 -37.18 2.11
C PRO A 14 3.40 -35.95 3.02
N SER A 15 4.61 -35.52 3.37
CA SER A 15 4.85 -34.28 4.10
C SER A 15 4.11 -33.14 3.41
N LYS A 16 3.49 -32.24 4.20
CA LYS A 16 2.97 -30.94 3.72
C LYS A 16 3.97 -30.36 2.70
N PRO A 17 3.52 -29.86 1.53
CA PRO A 17 4.43 -29.33 0.51
C PRO A 17 5.25 -28.20 1.15
N LEU A 18 6.49 -28.52 1.46
CA LEU A 18 7.42 -27.61 2.09
C LEU A 18 7.87 -26.66 0.97
N ILE A 19 7.53 -25.37 1.10
CA ILE A 19 8.00 -24.36 0.15
C ILE A 19 9.53 -24.42 0.13
N THR A 20 10.09 -24.67 -1.05
CA THR A 20 11.54 -24.75 -1.22
C THR A 20 12.18 -23.36 -1.08
N PRO A 21 13.49 -23.28 -0.77
CA PRO A 21 14.19 -21.99 -0.72
C PRO A 21 14.07 -21.19 -2.02
N GLN A 22 14.13 -21.86 -3.19
CA GLN A 22 13.96 -21.22 -4.50
C GLN A 22 12.54 -20.68 -4.70
N GLN A 23 11.51 -21.44 -4.33
CA GLN A 23 10.12 -20.99 -4.37
C GLN A 23 9.89 -19.80 -3.43
N ARG A 24 10.49 -19.83 -2.23
CA ARG A 24 10.44 -18.71 -1.29
C ARG A 24 11.13 -17.47 -1.86
N GLY A 25 12.31 -17.61 -2.46
CA GLY A 25 13.04 -16.53 -3.11
C GLY A 25 12.21 -15.87 -4.21
N PHE A 26 11.56 -16.67 -5.06
CA PHE A 26 10.70 -16.15 -6.11
C PHE A 26 9.47 -15.40 -5.56
N ILE A 27 8.81 -15.91 -4.52
CA ILE A 27 7.71 -15.18 -3.85
C ILE A 27 8.21 -13.83 -3.32
N GLN A 28 9.42 -13.78 -2.77
CA GLN A 28 10.02 -12.55 -2.24
C GLN A 28 10.39 -11.54 -3.34
N GLU A 29 10.84 -12.01 -4.51
CA GLU A 29 11.07 -11.16 -5.70
C GLU A 29 9.78 -10.49 -6.14
N LEU A 30 8.71 -11.27 -6.35
CA LEU A 30 7.42 -10.72 -6.74
C LEU A 30 6.80 -9.83 -5.63
N ALA A 31 7.06 -10.16 -4.36
CA ALA A 31 6.66 -9.30 -3.24
C ALA A 31 7.38 -7.94 -3.24
N ARG A 32 8.63 -7.89 -3.73
CA ARG A 32 9.38 -6.64 -3.91
C ARG A 32 8.75 -5.77 -5.00
N GLU A 33 8.21 -6.40 -6.05
CA GLU A 33 7.43 -5.76 -7.11
C GLU A 33 5.96 -5.49 -6.74
N ASN A 34 5.59 -5.69 -5.47
CA ASN A 34 4.24 -5.46 -4.94
C ASN A 34 3.11 -6.30 -5.59
N TRP A 35 3.44 -7.48 -6.10
CA TRP A 35 2.43 -8.40 -6.59
C TRP A 35 1.54 -8.91 -5.44
N MET A 36 0.24 -9.03 -5.72
CA MET A 36 -0.74 -9.55 -4.77
C MET A 36 -0.42 -11.02 -4.40
N PRO A 37 -0.60 -11.45 -3.14
CA PRO A 37 -0.30 -12.83 -2.71
C PRO A 37 -0.98 -13.91 -3.56
N MET A 38 -2.19 -13.67 -4.05
CA MET A 38 -2.85 -14.59 -4.99
C MET A 38 -2.13 -14.66 -6.34
N ARG A 39 -1.71 -13.51 -6.89
CA ARG A 39 -0.92 -13.48 -8.13
C ARG A 39 0.44 -14.14 -7.94
N ASN A 40 1.08 -13.97 -6.79
CA ASN A 40 2.31 -14.69 -6.42
C ASN A 40 2.10 -16.20 -6.45
N ARG A 41 0.99 -16.69 -5.87
CA ARG A 41 0.64 -18.11 -5.86
C ARG A 41 0.44 -18.66 -7.28
N HIS A 42 -0.28 -17.93 -8.15
CA HIS A 42 -0.47 -18.35 -9.54
C HIS A 42 0.83 -18.32 -10.35
N ALA A 43 1.64 -17.27 -10.20
CA ALA A 43 2.94 -17.15 -10.84
C ALA A 43 3.90 -18.26 -10.38
N LEU A 44 3.87 -18.64 -9.10
CA LEU A 44 4.63 -19.76 -8.55
C LEU A 44 4.25 -21.08 -9.24
N GLY A 45 2.95 -21.33 -9.43
CA GLY A 45 2.48 -22.52 -10.14
C GLY A 45 3.00 -22.61 -11.57
N ARG A 46 3.01 -21.48 -12.29
CA ARG A 46 3.53 -21.43 -13.66
C ARG A 46 5.05 -21.59 -13.72
N LYS A 47 5.80 -20.90 -12.85
CA LYS A 47 7.27 -20.91 -12.89
C LYS A 47 7.89 -22.27 -12.49
N PHE A 48 7.23 -22.99 -11.59
CA PHE A 48 7.72 -24.27 -11.05
C PHE A 48 6.87 -25.47 -11.50
N GLU A 49 5.99 -25.28 -12.49
CA GLU A 49 5.13 -26.31 -13.07
C GLU A 49 4.35 -27.13 -12.02
N LEU A 50 3.87 -26.45 -10.98
CA LEU A 50 3.20 -27.09 -9.85
C LEU A 50 1.76 -27.42 -10.20
N ARG A 51 1.36 -28.67 -9.94
CA ARG A 51 -0.05 -29.08 -9.96
C ARG A 51 -0.86 -28.29 -8.92
N PRO A 52 -2.17 -28.04 -9.14
CA PRO A 52 -3.01 -27.28 -8.21
C PRO A 52 -2.97 -27.80 -6.76
N ALA A 53 -2.92 -29.13 -6.57
CA ALA A 53 -2.83 -29.78 -5.26
C ALA A 53 -1.46 -29.62 -4.58
N ALA A 54 -0.41 -29.33 -5.35
CA ALA A 54 0.95 -29.11 -4.85
C ALA A 54 1.24 -27.62 -4.59
N LEU A 55 0.33 -26.71 -4.98
CA LEU A 55 0.48 -25.29 -4.69
C LEU A 55 0.37 -25.03 -3.19
N PRO A 56 1.21 -24.14 -2.63
CA PRO A 56 1.02 -23.70 -1.26
C PRO A 56 -0.32 -23.00 -1.12
N SER A 57 -0.92 -23.09 0.08
CA SER A 57 -2.13 -22.32 0.37
C SER A 57 -1.86 -20.82 0.30
N LEU A 58 -2.89 -20.03 0.01
CA LEU A 58 -2.78 -18.58 -0.03
C LEU A 58 -2.20 -18.02 1.28
N ARG A 59 -2.62 -18.56 2.42
CA ARG A 59 -2.14 -18.17 3.75
C ARG A 59 -0.63 -18.32 3.90
N VAL A 60 -0.02 -19.36 3.32
CA VAL A 60 1.43 -19.54 3.38
C VAL A 60 2.15 -18.48 2.55
N VAL A 61 1.65 -18.19 1.34
CA VAL A 61 2.21 -17.14 0.48
C VAL A 61 2.06 -15.76 1.14
N GLN A 62 0.89 -15.45 1.71
CA GLN A 62 0.65 -14.24 2.50
C GLN A 62 1.65 -14.12 3.63
N ASN A 63 1.83 -15.16 4.45
CA ASN A 63 2.79 -15.13 5.57
C ASN A 63 4.23 -14.85 5.10
N ILE A 64 4.67 -15.44 3.99
CA ILE A 64 6.00 -15.19 3.42
C ILE A 64 6.12 -13.73 2.97
N VAL A 65 5.12 -13.24 2.23
CA VAL A 65 5.08 -11.85 1.74
C VAL A 65 5.08 -10.87 2.91
N HIS A 66 4.23 -11.07 3.91
CA HIS A 66 4.15 -10.21 5.10
C HIS A 66 5.46 -10.23 5.89
N HIS A 67 6.02 -11.42 6.14
CA HIS A 67 7.30 -11.53 6.83
C HIS A 67 8.41 -10.81 6.07
N TYR A 68 8.54 -11.05 4.77
CA TYR A 68 9.55 -10.41 3.92
C TYR A 68 9.37 -8.89 3.86
N ARG A 69 8.14 -8.40 3.70
CA ARG A 69 7.84 -6.96 3.74
C ARG A 69 8.26 -6.34 5.06
N ARG A 70 7.93 -7.01 6.17
CA ARG A 70 8.26 -6.53 7.52
C ARG A 70 9.77 -6.53 7.79
N THR A 71 10.50 -7.59 7.43
CA THR A 71 11.91 -7.77 7.81
C THR A 71 12.92 -7.27 6.78
N ARG A 72 12.56 -7.21 5.50
CA ARG A 72 13.50 -6.89 4.40
C ARG A 72 13.10 -5.64 3.62
N LEU A 73 11.83 -5.25 3.60
CA LEU A 73 11.36 -4.03 2.91
C LEU A 73 11.02 -2.88 3.87
N GLY A 74 11.46 -2.96 5.13
CA GLY A 74 11.42 -1.86 6.10
C GLY A 74 10.00 -1.47 6.51
N GLY A 75 9.18 -2.43 6.93
CA GLY A 75 7.77 -2.20 7.28
C GLY A 75 7.51 -1.21 8.43
N ASN A 76 8.54 -0.76 9.15
CA ASN A 76 8.39 0.20 10.26
C ASN A 76 9.16 1.52 10.04
N ASP A 77 10.38 1.45 9.49
CA ASP A 77 11.24 2.63 9.29
C ASP A 77 10.65 3.63 8.29
N LYS A 78 9.84 3.15 7.35
CA LYS A 78 9.13 4.00 6.38
C LYS A 78 8.10 4.92 7.03
N ARG A 79 7.41 4.51 8.10
CA ARG A 79 6.41 5.38 8.73
C ARG A 79 7.07 6.61 9.33
N LYS A 80 8.18 6.43 10.04
CA LYS A 80 8.95 7.54 10.60
C LYS A 80 9.46 8.48 9.49
N ALA A 81 10.03 7.92 8.43
CA ALA A 81 10.49 8.69 7.28
C ALA A 81 9.36 9.46 6.58
N ILE A 82 8.17 8.86 6.44
CA ILE A 82 6.98 9.52 5.88
C ILE A 82 6.52 10.65 6.79
N VAL A 83 6.39 10.40 8.11
CA VAL A 83 6.03 11.43 9.09
C VAL A 83 6.99 12.61 9.01
N GLU A 84 8.29 12.32 8.94
CA GLU A 84 9.34 13.34 8.83
C GLU A 84 9.25 14.10 7.50
N ALA A 85 9.01 13.41 6.39
CA ALA A 85 8.84 14.05 5.08
C ALA A 85 7.61 14.97 5.03
N VAL A 86 6.48 14.54 5.58
CA VAL A 86 5.26 15.36 5.71
C VAL A 86 5.54 16.56 6.59
N ARG A 87 6.13 16.37 7.77
CA ARG A 87 6.47 17.49 8.67
C ARG A 87 7.44 18.49 8.06
N ARG A 88 8.43 18.02 7.30
CA ARG A 88 9.41 18.88 6.62
C ARG A 88 8.77 19.73 5.52
N ALA A 89 7.78 19.18 4.82
CA ALA A 89 7.03 19.88 3.79
C ALA A 89 5.75 20.53 4.34
N ALA A 90 5.58 20.62 5.66
CA ALA A 90 4.42 21.27 6.26
C ALA A 90 4.42 22.76 5.92
N PHE A 91 3.23 23.30 5.65
CA PHE A 91 3.08 24.72 5.38
C PHE A 91 3.65 25.58 6.51
N ASN A 92 4.61 26.42 6.16
CA ASN A 92 5.26 27.37 7.07
C ASN A 92 5.14 28.83 6.58
N GLY A 93 4.50 29.06 5.43
CA GLY A 93 4.23 30.37 4.87
C GLY A 93 5.30 30.87 3.91
N ARG A 94 6.51 30.30 3.96
CA ARG A 94 7.67 30.75 3.17
C ARG A 94 7.85 30.03 1.84
N GLU A 95 6.99 29.08 1.52
CA GLU A 95 7.03 28.32 0.27
C GLU A 95 6.85 29.23 -0.94
N ASP A 96 7.56 28.98 -2.04
CA ASP A 96 7.29 29.67 -3.29
C ASP A 96 5.96 29.21 -3.91
N ASP A 97 5.51 29.90 -4.96
CA ASP A 97 4.20 29.67 -5.56
C ASP A 97 3.98 28.24 -6.06
N HIS A 98 5.04 27.60 -6.55
CA HIS A 98 5.01 26.26 -7.12
C HIS A 98 5.58 25.18 -6.20
N ASP A 99 6.02 25.56 -5.01
CA ASP A 99 6.51 24.60 -4.04
C ASP A 99 5.35 23.77 -3.51
N ALA A 100 5.57 22.46 -3.46
CA ALA A 100 4.64 21.53 -2.85
C ALA A 100 4.69 21.68 -1.34
N LEU A 101 3.53 21.89 -0.75
CA LEU A 101 3.34 21.87 0.70
C LEU A 101 2.48 20.67 1.08
N THR A 102 2.44 20.34 2.37
CA THR A 102 1.64 19.25 2.89
C THR A 102 0.77 19.69 4.04
N PHE A 103 -0.41 19.09 4.13
CA PHE A 103 -1.34 19.23 5.25
C PHE A 103 -2.02 17.89 5.55
N THR A 104 -2.53 17.76 6.77
CA THR A 104 -3.19 16.54 7.27
C THR A 104 -4.54 16.88 7.88
N SER A 105 -5.34 15.86 8.22
CA SER A 105 -6.62 16.07 8.92
C SER A 105 -6.45 16.66 10.32
N ASP A 106 -5.37 16.29 11.01
CA ASP A 106 -5.10 16.67 12.40
C ASP A 106 -3.75 17.34 12.55
N TYR A 107 -3.62 18.16 13.59
CA TYR A 107 -2.41 18.91 13.93
C TYR A 107 -2.11 18.80 15.43
N GLU A 108 -0.83 18.81 15.79
CA GLU A 108 -0.39 18.97 17.17
C GLU A 108 -0.59 20.42 17.64
N GLU A 109 -0.59 20.65 18.95
CA GLU A 109 -0.61 22.01 19.53
C GLU A 109 0.54 22.89 19.01
N SER A 110 1.66 22.27 18.62
CA SER A 110 2.82 22.95 18.01
C SER A 110 2.57 23.45 16.58
N GLY A 111 1.43 23.12 15.97
CA GLY A 111 1.13 23.40 14.57
C GLY A 111 1.72 22.40 13.57
N MET A 112 2.33 21.31 14.05
CA MET A 112 2.88 20.27 13.18
C MET A 112 1.81 19.27 12.74
N PRO A 113 1.81 18.82 11.47
CA PRO A 113 0.84 17.84 10.99
C PRO A 113 0.99 16.48 11.70
N VAL A 114 -0.16 15.89 12.02
CA VAL A 114 -0.27 14.54 12.57
C VAL A 114 -0.61 13.57 11.44
N VAL A 115 0.31 12.62 11.20
CA VAL A 115 0.11 11.58 10.19
C VAL A 115 -0.50 10.34 10.85
N GLY A 116 -1.69 9.95 10.39
CA GLY A 116 -2.38 8.74 10.81
C GLY A 116 -1.59 7.46 10.58
N ASN A 117 -2.03 6.35 11.17
CA ASN A 117 -1.41 5.03 10.96
C ASN A 117 -2.11 4.22 9.86
N GLY A 118 -3.18 4.76 9.27
CA GLY A 118 -3.96 4.09 8.22
C GLY A 118 -5.03 3.13 8.73
N SER A 119 -5.33 3.16 10.04
CA SER A 119 -6.51 2.47 10.60
C SER A 119 -7.76 3.35 10.48
N ASP A 120 -8.94 2.76 10.61
CA ASP A 120 -10.21 3.50 10.57
C ASP A 120 -10.29 4.58 11.66
N ALA A 121 -9.73 4.31 12.84
CA ALA A 121 -9.68 5.28 13.94
C ALA A 121 -8.65 6.40 13.71
N ARG A 122 -7.64 6.16 12.88
CA ARG A 122 -6.55 7.11 12.59
C ARG A 122 -6.14 7.00 11.12
N PRO A 123 -7.00 7.45 10.20
CA PRO A 123 -6.78 7.29 8.77
C PRO A 123 -5.52 8.03 8.35
N PHE A 124 -4.76 7.45 7.43
CA PHE A 124 -3.66 8.15 6.80
C PHE A 124 -4.27 9.03 5.71
N LEU A 125 -4.17 10.36 5.84
CA LEU A 125 -4.59 11.31 4.81
C LEU A 125 -3.60 12.47 4.78
N VAL A 126 -2.95 12.66 3.63
CA VAL A 126 -2.01 13.76 3.41
C VAL A 126 -2.40 14.47 2.12
N GLY A 127 -2.74 15.74 2.23
CA GLY A 127 -3.00 16.62 1.09
C GLY A 127 -1.72 17.32 0.63
N MET A 128 -1.55 17.45 -0.68
CA MET A 128 -0.38 18.03 -1.34
C MET A 128 -0.79 19.03 -2.43
N PRO A 129 -0.94 20.32 -2.09
CA PRO A 129 -1.14 21.39 -3.05
C PRO A 129 0.15 22.18 -3.31
N THR A 130 0.03 23.22 -4.14
CA THR A 130 0.95 24.36 -4.19
C THR A 130 0.13 25.64 -4.04
N LYS A 131 0.75 26.78 -3.70
CA LYS A 131 0.04 28.06 -3.62
C LYS A 131 -0.61 28.42 -4.96
N ALA A 132 0.08 28.15 -6.08
CA ALA A 132 -0.43 28.37 -7.43
C ALA A 132 -1.70 27.52 -7.72
N LEU A 133 -1.73 26.25 -7.30
CA LEU A 133 -2.93 25.42 -7.44
C LEU A 133 -4.09 25.96 -6.61
N LEU A 134 -3.84 26.35 -5.35
CA LEU A 134 -4.87 26.88 -4.46
C LEU A 134 -5.45 28.21 -4.95
N ARG A 135 -4.69 29.02 -5.68
CA ARG A 135 -5.21 30.26 -6.29
C ARG A 135 -6.33 30.03 -7.28
N ASN A 136 -6.45 28.83 -7.87
CA ASN A 136 -7.60 28.50 -8.71
C ASN A 136 -8.91 28.58 -7.93
N ALA A 137 -8.89 28.33 -6.62
CA ALA A 137 -10.04 28.42 -5.73
C ALA A 137 -10.34 29.85 -5.22
N VAL A 138 -9.53 30.86 -5.56
CA VAL A 138 -9.77 32.27 -5.19
C VAL A 138 -10.79 32.87 -6.15
N ARG A 139 -12.03 32.41 -6.02
CA ARG A 139 -13.19 32.74 -6.86
C ARG A 139 -14.45 32.68 -6.00
N ASP A 140 -15.56 33.23 -6.49
CA ASP A 140 -16.86 33.08 -5.81
C ASP A 140 -17.27 31.59 -5.74
N PRO A 141 -17.53 31.01 -4.54
CA PRO A 141 -17.96 29.62 -4.42
C PRO A 141 -19.22 29.26 -5.23
N GLY A 142 -20.05 30.23 -5.59
CA GLY A 142 -21.23 30.02 -6.44
C GLY A 142 -20.92 29.74 -7.91
N ILE A 143 -19.67 29.92 -8.37
CA ILE A 143 -19.29 29.84 -9.79
C ILE A 143 -18.46 28.61 -10.16
N PHE A 144 -18.24 27.70 -9.21
CA PHE A 144 -17.52 26.46 -9.47
C PHE A 144 -18.08 25.29 -8.66
N VAL A 145 -17.81 24.07 -9.14
CA VAL A 145 -18.15 22.82 -8.44
C VAL A 145 -16.88 22.16 -7.94
N LEU A 146 -16.83 21.85 -6.64
CA LEU A 146 -15.75 21.05 -6.07
C LEU A 146 -15.83 19.61 -6.59
N HIS A 147 -14.74 19.12 -7.14
CA HIS A 147 -14.62 17.78 -7.68
C HIS A 147 -13.57 17.01 -6.89
N LEU A 148 -14.01 15.91 -6.27
CA LEU A 148 -13.16 14.95 -5.58
C LEU A 148 -13.31 13.62 -6.31
N ASP A 149 -12.27 13.23 -7.04
CA ASP A 149 -12.23 11.95 -7.73
C ASP A 149 -11.23 11.02 -7.06
N ALA A 150 -11.67 9.78 -6.83
CA ALA A 150 -10.82 8.72 -6.32
C ALA A 150 -10.27 7.94 -7.51
N THR A 151 -9.13 8.38 -8.04
CA THR A 151 -8.44 7.55 -9.03
C THR A 151 -7.90 6.32 -8.30
N PHE A 152 -8.52 5.15 -8.51
CA PHE A 152 -8.02 3.85 -8.05
C PHE A 152 -6.78 3.42 -8.86
N LYS A 153 -5.89 4.36 -9.14
CA LYS A 153 -4.60 4.10 -9.72
C LYS A 153 -3.68 3.81 -8.55
N LEU A 154 -3.67 2.54 -8.14
CA LEU A 154 -2.63 2.01 -7.25
C LEU A 154 -1.30 2.47 -7.84
N ASN A 155 -0.58 3.33 -7.14
CA ASN A 155 0.82 3.55 -7.46
C ASN A 155 1.55 2.19 -7.33
N SER A 156 2.81 2.10 -7.76
CA SER A 156 3.56 0.84 -7.67
C SER A 156 3.60 0.23 -6.25
N VAL A 157 3.20 0.98 -5.23
CA VAL A 157 3.13 0.62 -3.82
C VAL A 157 1.71 0.47 -3.24
N GLY A 158 0.65 0.59 -4.05
CA GLY A 158 -0.73 0.24 -3.66
C GLY A 158 -1.50 1.29 -2.83
N TYR A 159 -1.05 2.55 -2.80
CA TYR A 159 -1.80 3.63 -2.13
C TYR A 159 -2.84 4.24 -3.06
N THR A 160 -3.99 4.60 -2.50
CA THR A 160 -5.04 5.33 -3.19
C THR A 160 -4.65 6.81 -3.26
N VAL A 161 -4.75 7.39 -4.45
CA VAL A 161 -4.58 8.84 -4.67
C VAL A 161 -5.93 9.44 -5.01
N LEU A 162 -6.36 10.43 -4.23
CA LEU A 162 -7.53 11.24 -4.54
C LEU A 162 -7.08 12.52 -5.24
N VAL A 163 -7.80 12.90 -6.28
CA VAL A 163 -7.59 14.14 -7.01
C VAL A 163 -8.68 15.11 -6.56
N CYS A 164 -8.28 16.27 -6.06
CA CYS A 164 -9.19 17.35 -5.71
C CYS A 164 -8.97 18.53 -6.63
N GLY A 165 -10.04 18.99 -7.25
CA GLY A 165 -10.04 20.16 -8.10
C GLY A 165 -11.39 20.84 -8.12
N ILE A 166 -11.51 21.87 -8.95
CA ILE A 166 -12.77 22.56 -9.20
C ILE A 166 -13.05 22.59 -10.68
N ASN A 167 -14.33 22.49 -11.04
CA ASN A 167 -14.79 22.80 -12.39
C ASN A 167 -15.42 24.18 -12.40
N ASP A 168 -14.93 25.07 -13.27
CA ASP A 168 -15.52 26.40 -13.40
C ASP A 168 -16.77 26.40 -14.31
N ALA A 169 -17.42 27.56 -14.43
CA ALA A 169 -18.60 27.73 -15.29
C ALA A 169 -18.35 27.38 -16.76
N SER A 170 -17.10 27.39 -17.23
CA SER A 170 -16.73 26.97 -18.59
C SER A 170 -16.55 25.45 -18.73
N ARG A 171 -16.80 24.69 -17.64
CA ARG A 171 -16.55 23.25 -17.51
C ARG A 171 -15.08 22.87 -17.62
N SER A 172 -14.18 23.80 -17.31
CA SER A 172 -12.75 23.56 -17.24
C SER A 172 -12.36 23.07 -15.85
N PHE A 173 -11.63 21.95 -15.78
CA PHE A 173 -11.11 21.41 -14.52
C PHE A 173 -9.79 22.08 -14.13
N HIS A 174 -9.73 22.53 -12.88
CA HIS A 174 -8.55 23.11 -12.26
C HIS A 174 -8.14 22.27 -11.06
N LEU A 175 -6.94 21.69 -11.09
CA LEU A 175 -6.39 20.95 -9.97
C LEU A 175 -6.14 21.88 -8.77
N LEU A 176 -6.50 21.42 -7.56
CA LEU A 176 -6.23 22.12 -6.31
C LEU A 176 -5.22 21.35 -5.44
N ALA A 177 -5.40 20.04 -5.30
CA ALA A 177 -4.53 19.20 -4.47
C ALA A 177 -4.60 17.73 -4.88
N LEU A 178 -3.51 17.00 -4.62
CA LEU A 178 -3.52 15.54 -4.59
C LEU A 178 -3.55 15.07 -3.14
N PHE A 179 -4.30 14.01 -2.86
CA PHE A 179 -4.31 13.39 -1.54
C PHE A 179 -3.80 11.97 -1.63
N ILE A 180 -2.93 11.59 -0.71
CA ILE A 180 -2.56 10.19 -0.52
C ILE A 180 -3.32 9.69 0.71
N THR A 181 -4.08 8.61 0.54
CA THR A 181 -4.82 7.97 1.63
C THR A 181 -4.37 6.53 1.87
N SER A 182 -4.62 6.01 3.07
CA SER A 182 -4.36 4.59 3.38
C SER A 182 -5.08 3.67 2.40
N GLN A 183 -4.47 2.51 2.15
CA GLN A 183 -5.10 1.43 1.39
C GLN A 183 -6.46 1.07 2.00
N LEU A 184 -7.48 0.90 1.15
CA LEU A 184 -8.75 0.30 1.56
C LEU A 184 -8.48 -1.14 2.02
N GLN A 185 -8.80 -1.46 3.26
CA GLN A 185 -8.93 -2.85 3.68
C GLN A 185 -10.27 -3.36 3.16
N GLU A 186 -10.24 -4.25 2.17
CA GLU A 186 -11.41 -5.08 1.87
C GLU A 186 -11.59 -6.05 3.05
N GLY A 187 -12.73 -5.95 3.74
CA GLY A 187 -13.14 -6.97 4.70
C GLY A 187 -13.33 -8.29 3.97
N HIS A 188 -12.52 -9.29 4.33
CA HIS A 188 -12.68 -10.67 3.88
C HIS A 188 -13.58 -11.45 4.84
#